data_AF-A0A7J9VVU0-F1
#
_entry.id   AF-A0A7J9VVU0-F1
#
_cell.length_a   1.000
_cell.length_b   1.000
_cell.length_c   1.000
_cell.angle_alpha   90.00
_cell.angle_beta   90.00
_cell.angle_gamma   90.00
#
_symmetry.space_group_name_H-M   'P 1'
#
loop_
_entity.id
_entity.type
_entity.pdbx_description
1 polymer ?
#
loop_
_entity_poly.entity_id
_entity_poly.type
_entity_poly.pdbx_seq_one_letter_code
_entity_poly.pdbx_strand_id
1 'polypeptide(L)'
;MLAEAFTHLSPQFAERYRALLCNEVADSPELDHLHQLYTEYALRDLHLPRPVLAYFGYHALTDSADFTDVERIGDGLLVPQLLRDVLAIRDDIVDEDLEKFGAPPLPVALSARTAPVPC
;
A
#
# COMPACT_ATOMS: atom_id res chain seq x y z
N MET A 1 -2.38 23.57 -2.43
CA MET A 1 -3.49 22.65 -2.13
C MET A 1 -3.19 21.18 -2.47
N LEU A 2 -3.26 20.69 -3.72
CA LEU A 2 -3.05 19.23 -3.96
C LEU A 2 -1.59 18.79 -3.71
N ALA A 3 -0.60 19.45 -4.31
CA ALA A 3 0.82 19.14 -4.08
C ALA A 3 1.23 19.30 -2.61
N GLU A 4 0.66 20.29 -1.94
CA GLU A 4 0.83 20.55 -0.50
C GLU A 4 0.23 19.41 0.33
N ALA A 5 -0.98 18.94 0.01
CA ALA A 5 -1.56 17.78 0.67
C ALA A 5 -0.72 16.52 0.50
N PHE A 6 -0.17 16.25 -0.69
CA PHE A 6 0.80 15.16 -0.87
C PHE A 6 2.07 15.36 -0.02
N THR A 7 2.56 16.59 0.09
CA THR A 7 3.74 16.92 0.91
C THR A 7 3.49 16.65 2.40
N HIS A 8 2.29 16.95 2.89
CA HIS A 8 1.94 16.79 4.30
C HIS A 8 1.40 15.41 4.66
N LEU A 9 0.54 14.84 3.82
CA LEU A 9 -0.22 13.63 4.14
C LEU A 9 0.47 12.35 3.71
N SER A 10 1.17 12.31 2.56
CA SER A 10 1.78 11.06 2.08
C SER A 10 2.78 10.47 3.08
N PRO A 11 3.68 11.24 3.74
CA PRO A 11 4.56 10.69 4.76
C PRO A 11 3.80 10.09 5.95
N GLN A 12 2.72 10.74 6.39
CA GLN A 12 1.90 10.28 7.51
C GLN A 12 1.15 9.00 7.16
N PHE A 13 0.56 8.93 5.97
CA PHE A 13 -0.07 7.71 5.48
C PHE A 13 0.93 6.59 5.22
N ALA A 14 2.14 6.90 4.75
CA ALA A 14 3.18 5.89 4.54
C ALA A 14 3.61 5.24 5.84
N GLU A 15 3.78 6.03 6.91
CA GLU A 15 4.11 5.50 8.23
C GLU A 15 2.97 4.66 8.81
N ARG A 16 1.73 5.16 8.74
CA ARG A 16 0.55 4.41 9.18
C ARG A 16 0.35 3.12 8.40
N TYR A 17 0.55 3.16 7.08
CA TYR A 17 0.42 1.99 6.24
C TYR A 17 1.47 0.94 6.55
N ARG A 18 2.73 1.36 6.75
CA ARG A 18 3.79 0.47 7.22
C ARG A 18 3.44 -0.16 8.56
N ALA A 19 2.98 0.62 9.55
CA ALA A 19 2.60 0.11 10.86
C ALA A 19 1.46 -0.92 10.76
N LEU A 20 0.45 -0.64 9.94
CA LEU A 20 -0.66 -1.56 9.66
C LEU A 20 -0.14 -2.90 9.12
N LEU A 21 0.71 -2.87 8.09
CA LEU A 21 1.26 -4.07 7.46
C LEU A 21 2.15 -4.88 8.43
N CYS A 22 2.91 -4.22 9.30
CA CYS A 22 3.76 -4.91 10.27
C CYS A 22 2.98 -5.57 11.41
N ASN A 23 1.83 -5.03 11.83
CA ASN A 23 1.04 -5.58 12.93
C ASN A 23 0.40 -6.94 12.57
N GLU A 24 -0.02 -7.13 11.33
CA GLU A 24 -0.66 -8.37 10.86
C GLU A 24 0.31 -9.57 10.82
N VAL A 25 1.63 -9.33 10.84
CA VAL A 25 2.65 -10.39 10.83
C VAL A 25 2.64 -11.23 12.11
N ALA A 26 2.24 -10.64 13.24
CA ALA A 26 2.24 -11.30 14.52
C ALA A 26 1.24 -12.47 14.61
N ASP A 27 0.17 -12.45 13.82
CA ASP A 27 -0.96 -13.37 13.94
C ASP A 27 -0.84 -14.63 13.06
N SER A 28 0.13 -14.67 12.12
CA SER A 28 0.32 -15.82 11.22
C SER A 28 1.79 -16.01 10.84
N PRO A 29 2.63 -16.53 11.76
CA PRO A 29 4.07 -16.67 11.55
C PRO A 29 4.41 -17.61 10.39
N GLU A 30 3.55 -18.57 10.06
CA GLU A 30 3.69 -19.44 8.89
C GLU A 30 3.62 -18.68 7.55
N LEU A 31 3.04 -17.48 7.55
CA LEU A 31 2.94 -16.58 6.40
C LEU A 31 4.01 -15.48 6.42
N ASP A 32 4.97 -15.49 7.35
CA ASP A 32 5.97 -14.44 7.52
C ASP A 32 6.66 -14.06 6.20
N HIS A 33 7.04 -15.04 5.39
CA HIS A 33 7.64 -14.77 4.09
C HIS A 33 6.68 -14.08 3.11
N LEU A 34 5.42 -14.51 3.03
CA LEU A 34 4.42 -13.88 2.18
C LEU A 34 4.13 -12.45 2.65
N HIS A 35 4.07 -12.24 3.96
CA HIS A 35 3.91 -10.92 4.55
C HIS A 35 5.09 -10.00 4.24
N GLN A 36 6.32 -10.50 4.30
CA GLN A 36 7.51 -9.73 3.91
C GLN A 36 7.43 -9.32 2.44
N LEU A 37 7.14 -10.27 1.53
CA LEU A 37 7.00 -9.98 0.11
C LEU A 37 5.89 -8.96 -0.18
N TYR A 38 4.74 -9.10 0.51
CA TYR A 38 3.64 -8.16 0.38
C TYR A 38 4.02 -6.77 0.91
N THR A 39 4.67 -6.70 2.07
CA THR A 39 5.11 -5.45 2.68
C THR A 39 6.11 -4.73 1.77
N GLU A 40 7.09 -5.45 1.22
CA GLU A 40 8.03 -4.92 0.26
C GLU A 40 7.32 -4.41 -1.01
N TYR A 41 6.37 -5.17 -1.55
CA TYR A 41 5.58 -4.77 -2.72
C TYR A 41 4.76 -3.49 -2.46
N ALA A 42 4.02 -3.47 -1.34
CA ALA A 42 3.09 -2.39 -1.00
C ALA A 42 3.81 -1.07 -0.69
N LEU A 43 5.03 -1.14 -0.16
CA LEU A 43 5.83 0.04 0.22
C LEU A 43 6.75 0.58 -0.89
N ARG A 44 6.70 0.04 -2.11
CA ARG A 44 7.47 0.57 -3.26
C ARG A 44 6.99 1.96 -3.71
N ASP A 45 5.71 2.25 -3.57
CA ASP A 45 5.10 3.54 -3.90
C ASP A 45 4.59 4.23 -2.63
N LEU A 46 5.36 5.21 -2.15
CA LEU A 46 5.03 5.97 -0.94
C LEU A 46 4.24 7.26 -1.26
N HIS A 47 3.85 7.48 -2.51
CA HIS A 47 3.06 8.66 -2.86
C HIS A 47 1.63 8.54 -2.31
N LEU A 48 1.10 7.32 -2.23
CA LEU A 48 -0.19 6.99 -1.63
C LEU A 48 -1.34 7.94 -2.06
N PRO A 49 -1.58 8.10 -3.37
CA PRO A 49 -2.59 9.05 -3.85
C PRO A 49 -4.00 8.72 -3.39
N ARG A 50 -4.32 7.45 -3.15
CA ARG A 50 -5.68 7.04 -2.76
C ARG A 50 -6.05 7.49 -1.35
N PRO A 51 -5.24 7.26 -0.31
CA PRO A 51 -5.46 7.86 1.01
C PRO A 51 -5.53 9.39 0.99
N VAL A 52 -4.65 10.05 0.22
CA VAL A 52 -4.66 11.52 0.08
C VAL A 52 -5.97 12.02 -0.54
N LEU A 53 -6.44 11.37 -1.61
CA LEU A 53 -7.72 11.75 -2.25
C LEU A 53 -8.93 11.40 -1.37
N ALA A 54 -8.87 10.30 -0.61
CA ALA A 54 -9.90 9.93 0.35
C ALA A 54 -10.03 10.97 1.47
N TYR A 55 -8.91 11.55 1.93
CA TYR A 55 -8.92 12.66 2.88
C TYR A 55 -9.69 13.87 2.35
N PHE A 56 -9.46 14.26 1.09
CA PHE A 56 -10.24 15.34 0.45
C PHE A 56 -11.71 14.98 0.28
N GLY A 57 -12.02 13.72 -0.05
CA GLY A 57 -13.40 13.24 -0.11
C GLY A 57 -14.11 13.33 1.25
N TYR A 58 -13.42 12.99 2.33
CA TYR A 58 -13.95 13.11 3.70
C TYR A 58 -14.27 14.57 4.07
N HIS A 59 -13.42 15.50 3.62
CA HIS A 59 -13.54 16.94 3.87
C HIS A 59 -14.26 17.71 2.74
N ALA A 60 -14.97 17.02 1.84
CA ALA A 60 -15.56 17.67 0.66
C ALA A 60 -16.61 18.76 0.97
N LEU A 61 -17.13 18.79 2.20
CA LEU A 61 -18.12 19.76 2.68
C LEU A 61 -17.54 20.78 3.67
N THR A 62 -16.23 20.78 3.92
CA THR A 62 -15.58 21.72 4.83
C THR A 62 -14.88 22.83 4.04
N ASP A 63 -14.89 24.05 4.59
CA ASP A 63 -14.31 25.23 3.93
C ASP A 63 -12.77 25.30 4.06
N SER A 64 -12.18 24.43 4.88
CA SER A 64 -10.74 24.37 5.10
C SER A 64 -10.28 22.97 5.48
N ALA A 65 -9.15 22.54 4.89
CA ALA A 65 -8.39 21.37 5.30
C ALA A 65 -7.07 21.83 5.94
N ASP A 66 -6.89 21.57 7.23
CA ASP A 66 -5.68 21.93 7.98
C ASP A 66 -4.78 20.73 8.34
N PHE A 67 -5.16 19.53 7.87
CA PHE A 67 -4.46 18.26 8.08
C PHE A 67 -4.34 17.80 9.53
N THR A 68 -4.98 18.48 10.49
CA THR A 68 -4.81 18.19 11.92
C THR A 68 -5.56 16.96 12.39
N ASP A 69 -6.63 16.57 11.69
CA ASP A 69 -7.49 15.46 12.08
C ASP A 69 -7.08 14.12 11.47
N VAL A 70 -6.02 14.09 10.67
CA VAL A 70 -5.46 12.88 10.07
C VAL A 70 -5.14 11.81 11.11
N GLU A 71 -4.73 12.21 12.31
CA GLU A 71 -4.45 11.27 13.38
C GLU A 71 -5.68 10.47 13.85
N ARG A 72 -6.85 11.10 13.76
CA ARG A 72 -8.14 10.56 14.20
C ARG A 72 -8.79 9.67 13.14
N ILE A 73 -8.64 10.02 11.86
CA ILE A 73 -9.34 9.35 10.74
C ILE A 73 -8.43 8.51 9.84
N GLY A 74 -7.11 8.62 10.02
CA GLY A 74 -6.11 8.17 9.06
C GLY A 74 -6.20 6.69 8.69
N ASP A 75 -6.49 5.82 9.65
CA ASP A 75 -6.53 4.37 9.41
C ASP A 75 -7.68 3.99 8.48
N GLY A 76 -8.84 4.62 8.65
CA GLY A 76 -9.98 4.42 7.75
C GLY A 76 -9.69 4.88 6.31
N LEU A 77 -8.80 5.87 6.15
CA LEU A 77 -8.39 6.38 4.85
C LEU A 77 -7.37 5.46 4.14
N LEU A 78 -6.86 4.42 4.81
CA LEU A 78 -5.98 3.42 4.19
C LEU A 78 -6.74 2.31 3.45
N VAL A 79 -8.05 2.14 3.69
CA VAL A 79 -8.88 1.10 3.04
C VAL A 79 -8.79 1.17 1.49
N PRO A 80 -8.86 2.35 0.85
CA PRO A 80 -8.67 2.45 -0.60
C PRO A 80 -7.28 2.01 -1.09
N GLN A 81 -6.24 2.12 -0.26
CA GLN A 81 -4.90 1.65 -0.59
C GLN A 81 -4.83 0.12 -0.54
N LEU A 82 -5.39 -0.50 0.49
CA LEU A 82 -5.50 -1.96 0.57
C LEU A 82 -6.26 -2.54 -0.62
N LEU A 83 -7.40 -1.93 -0.97
CA LEU A 83 -8.18 -2.35 -2.13
C LEU A 83 -7.38 -2.21 -3.43
N ARG A 84 -6.60 -1.14 -3.57
CA ARG A 84 -5.69 -0.95 -4.71
C ARG A 84 -4.68 -2.07 -4.81
N ASP A 85 -4.08 -2.48 -3.70
CA ASP A 85 -3.04 -3.51 -3.73
C ASP A 85 -3.63 -4.87 -4.16
N VAL A 86 -4.81 -5.24 -3.66
CA VAL A 86 -5.54 -6.45 -4.11
C VAL A 86 -5.83 -6.41 -5.60
N LEU A 87 -6.36 -5.29 -6.11
CA LEU A 87 -6.67 -5.14 -7.53
C LEU A 87 -5.41 -5.16 -8.39
N ALA A 88 -4.38 -4.43 -7.98
CA ALA A 88 -3.12 -4.34 -8.71
C ALA A 88 -2.38 -5.68 -8.79
N ILE A 89 -2.42 -6.49 -7.72
CA ILE A 89 -1.85 -7.85 -7.72
C ILE A 89 -2.63 -8.76 -8.68
N ARG A 90 -3.97 -8.63 -8.71
CA ARG A 90 -4.80 -9.41 -9.63
C ARG A 90 -4.55 -9.02 -11.07
N ASP A 91 -4.44 -7.73 -11.36
CA ASP A 91 -4.12 -7.22 -12.70
C ASP A 91 -2.75 -7.76 -13.16
N ASP A 92 -1.73 -7.76 -12.29
CA ASP A 92 -0.41 -8.32 -12.61
C ASP A 92 -0.48 -9.81 -13.03
N ILE A 93 -1.42 -10.58 -12.49
CA ILE A 93 -1.64 -11.99 -12.88
C ILE A 93 -2.33 -12.08 -14.24
N VAL A 94 -3.37 -11.26 -14.46
CA VAL A 94 -4.17 -11.29 -15.68
C VAL A 94 -3.38 -10.79 -16.88
N ASP A 95 -2.57 -9.75 -16.68
CA ASP A 95 -1.76 -9.10 -17.72
C ASP A 95 -0.38 -9.74 -17.88
N GLU A 96 -0.06 -10.75 -17.04
CA GLU A 96 1.23 -11.46 -17.03
C GLU A 96 2.44 -10.52 -16.84
N ASP A 97 2.27 -9.48 -16.01
CA ASP A 97 3.31 -8.51 -15.73
C ASP A 97 4.53 -9.15 -15.07
N LEU A 98 5.72 -8.79 -15.55
CA LEU A 98 7.00 -9.27 -15.02
C LEU A 98 7.75 -8.21 -14.21
N GLU A 99 7.31 -6.95 -14.27
CA GLU A 99 7.97 -5.83 -13.60
C GLU A 99 6.97 -4.78 -13.09
N LYS A 100 7.17 -4.30 -11.86
CA LYS A 100 6.39 -3.24 -11.23
C LYS A 100 7.28 -2.40 -10.32
N PHE A 101 7.37 -1.11 -10.64
CA PHE A 101 8.27 -0.15 -9.96
C PHE A 101 9.75 -0.60 -9.99
N GLY A 102 10.23 -1.14 -11.12
CA GLY A 102 11.63 -1.58 -11.26
C GLY A 102 11.99 -2.90 -10.58
N ALA A 103 11.00 -3.65 -10.10
CA ALA A 103 11.20 -4.93 -9.41
C ALA A 103 10.09 -5.93 -9.78
N PRO A 104 10.29 -7.25 -9.58
CA PRO A 104 9.26 -8.23 -9.88
C PRO A 104 7.96 -7.98 -9.09
N PRO A 105 6.77 -8.12 -9.70
CA PRO A 105 5.51 -8.03 -8.97
C PRO A 105 5.35 -9.21 -8.01
N LEU A 106 4.41 -9.09 -7.07
CA LEU A 106 4.23 -10.08 -6.00
C LEU A 106 4.05 -11.52 -6.52
N PRO A 107 3.23 -11.81 -7.55
CA PRO A 107 3.05 -13.18 -8.06
C PRO A 107 4.35 -13.79 -8.61
N VAL A 108 5.16 -12.98 -9.30
CA VAL A 108 6.45 -13.41 -9.86
C VAL A 108 7.45 -13.68 -8.74
N ALA A 109 7.55 -12.76 -7.77
CA ALA A 109 8.43 -12.92 -6.62
C ALA A 109 8.10 -14.17 -5.79
N LEU A 110 6.80 -14.47 -5.64
CA LEU A 110 6.34 -15.68 -4.96
C LEU A 110 6.68 -16.96 -5.76
N SER A 111 6.52 -16.92 -7.08
CA SER A 111 6.74 -18.09 -7.97
C SER A 111 8.20 -18.47 -8.13
N ALA A 112 9.13 -17.50 -8.08
CA ALA A 112 10.57 -17.73 -8.21
C ALA A 112 11.15 -18.69 -7.16
N ARG A 113 10.44 -18.93 -6.05
CA ARG A 113 10.84 -19.88 -4.99
C ARG A 113 10.18 -21.26 -5.12
N THR A 114 9.08 -21.36 -5.85
CA THR A 114 8.41 -22.64 -6.13
C THR A 114 8.97 -23.37 -7.34
N ALA A 115 9.76 -22.69 -8.18
CA ALA A 115 10.48 -23.36 -9.27
C ALA A 115 11.55 -24.29 -8.67
N PRO A 116 11.53 -25.60 -9.00
CA PRO A 116 12.64 -26.48 -8.62
C PRO A 116 13.91 -25.91 -9.24
N VAL A 117 14.95 -25.73 -8.41
CA VAL A 117 16.28 -25.40 -8.91
C VAL A 117 16.69 -26.52 -9.87
N PRO A 118 16.90 -26.25 -11.17
CA PRO A 118 17.42 -27.28 -12.06
C PRO A 118 18.84 -27.62 -11.60
N CYS A 119 19.06 -28.90 -11.30
CA CYS A 119 20.37 -29.49 -11.03
C CYS A 119 21.34 -29.28 -12.20
#